data_AF-A0A8S3AL63-F1
#
_entry.id   AF-A0A8S3AL63-F1
#
_cell.length_a   1.000
_cell.length_b   1.000
_cell.length_c   1.000
_cell.angle_alpha   90.00
_cell.angle_beta   90.00
_cell.angle_gamma   90.00
#
_symmetry.space_group_name_H-M   'P 1'
#
loop_
_entity.id
_entity.type
_entity.pdbx_description
1 polymer ?
#
loop_
_entity_poly.entity_id
_entity_poly.type
_entity_poly.pdbx_seq_one_letter_code
_entity_poly.pdbx_strand_id
1 'polypeptide(L)'
;IDNGQFRQIYDCEISAIRQAFDETYGNQNTHPCLTFIIVQKDHNTRFFIKYSNNRSRSRDGRPPPKYINMPIGAVIDTTIVHSNNTNFYLNSHNAYQNVNQPSYYHVLLNEIELTAD
;
A
#
# COMPACT_ATOMS: atom_id res chain seq x y z
N ILE A 1 -11.84 -3.05 -4.21
CA ILE A 1 -12.49 -1.86 -3.59
C ILE A 1 -12.03 -0.67 -4.39
N ASP A 2 -12.95 0.12 -4.91
CA ASP A 2 -12.62 1.35 -5.63
C ASP A 2 -12.69 2.57 -4.69
N ASN A 3 -11.98 3.64 -5.02
CA ASN A 3 -11.89 4.86 -4.21
C ASN A 3 -13.28 5.42 -3.86
N GLY A 4 -14.24 5.33 -4.79
CA GLY A 4 -15.62 5.78 -4.59
C GLY A 4 -16.40 5.02 -3.50
N GLN A 5 -15.93 3.84 -3.10
CA GLN A 5 -16.56 3.01 -2.07
C GLN A 5 -15.94 3.22 -0.68
N PHE A 6 -14.82 3.94 -0.58
CA PHE A 6 -14.09 4.06 0.69
C PHE A 6 -14.93 4.64 1.81
N ARG A 7 -15.76 5.66 1.50
CA ARG A 7 -16.60 6.29 2.52
C ARG A 7 -17.66 5.32 3.05
N GLN A 8 -18.33 4.59 2.16
CA GLN A 8 -19.35 3.63 2.54
C GLN A 8 -18.75 2.47 3.35
N ILE A 9 -17.61 1.94 2.92
CA ILE A 9 -16.89 0.87 3.63
C ILE A 9 -16.42 1.36 4.99
N TYR A 10 -15.86 2.57 5.05
CA TYR A 10 -15.48 3.20 6.30
C TYR A 10 -16.67 3.27 7.26
N ASP A 11 -17.79 3.85 6.83
CA ASP A 11 -18.95 4.03 7.70
C ASP A 11 -19.53 2.66 8.15
N CYS A 12 -19.66 1.69 7.24
CA CYS A 12 -20.23 0.39 7.58
C CYS A 12 -19.30 -0.48 8.46
N GLU A 13 -18.04 -0.65 8.07
CA GLU A 13 -17.10 -1.56 8.74
C GLU A 13 -16.65 -0.98 10.09
N ILE A 14 -16.35 0.32 10.16
CA ILE A 14 -15.94 0.94 11.43
C ILE A 14 -17.08 0.90 12.43
N SER A 15 -18.32 1.18 12.02
CA SER A 15 -19.48 1.07 12.90
C SER A 15 -19.67 -0.37 13.41
N ALA A 16 -19.51 -1.38 12.54
CA ALA A 16 -19.60 -2.78 12.96
C ALA A 16 -18.50 -3.17 13.97
N ILE A 17 -17.26 -2.76 13.74
CA ILE A 17 -16.14 -2.99 14.68
C ILE A 17 -16.40 -2.29 16.01
N ARG A 18 -16.89 -1.04 15.98
CA ARG A 18 -17.21 -0.27 17.19
C ARG A 18 -18.34 -0.90 17.99
N GLN A 19 -19.37 -1.42 17.33
CA GLN A 19 -20.42 -2.17 18.00
C GLN A 19 -19.86 -3.42 18.68
N ALA A 20 -18.97 -4.17 18.02
CA ALA A 20 -18.31 -5.31 18.64
C ALA A 20 -17.46 -4.90 19.86
N PHE A 21 -16.86 -3.70 19.85
CA PHE A 21 -16.18 -3.16 21.02
C PHE A 21 -17.15 -2.83 22.16
N ASP A 22 -18.28 -2.21 21.87
CA ASP A 22 -19.31 -1.94 22.89
C ASP A 22 -19.77 -3.25 23.55
N GLU A 23 -20.00 -4.30 22.76
CA GLU A 23 -20.40 -5.63 23.25
C GLU A 23 -19.31 -6.33 24.09
N THR A 24 -18.03 -6.11 23.76
CA THR A 24 -16.90 -6.82 24.39
C THR A 24 -16.34 -6.07 25.60
N TYR A 25 -16.28 -4.74 25.55
CA TYR A 25 -15.59 -3.89 26.52
C TYR A 25 -16.55 -3.02 27.36
N GLY A 26 -17.81 -2.88 26.94
CA GLY A 26 -18.91 -2.25 27.67
C GLY A 26 -18.84 -0.71 27.79
N ASN A 27 -17.65 -0.13 27.90
CA ASN A 27 -17.44 1.30 28.01
C ASN A 27 -16.50 1.79 26.91
N GLN A 28 -16.82 2.92 26.29
CA GLN A 28 -15.97 3.54 25.28
C GLN A 28 -14.55 3.84 25.78
N ASN A 29 -14.37 4.12 27.07
CA ASN A 29 -13.04 4.38 27.67
C ASN A 29 -12.14 3.14 27.71
N THR A 30 -12.69 1.93 27.57
CA THR A 30 -11.93 0.68 27.53
C THR A 30 -11.76 0.16 26.10
N HIS A 31 -12.28 0.88 25.10
CA HIS A 31 -12.11 0.49 23.70
C HIS A 31 -10.64 0.54 23.31
N PRO A 32 -10.14 -0.49 22.59
CA PRO A 32 -8.83 -0.40 21.98
C PRO A 32 -8.85 0.68 20.87
N CYS A 33 -7.68 1.28 20.64
CA CYS A 33 -7.47 2.15 19.48
C CYS A 33 -7.61 1.33 18.19
N LEU A 34 -8.22 1.94 17.17
CA LEU A 34 -8.48 1.31 15.89
C LEU A 34 -7.68 2.01 14.78
N THR A 35 -7.06 1.20 13.92
CA THR A 35 -6.46 1.66 12.66
C THR A 35 -7.05 0.83 11.54
N PHE A 36 -7.51 1.51 10.49
CA PHE A 36 -8.16 0.88 9.36
C PHE A 36 -7.42 1.21 8.08
N ILE A 37 -6.89 0.18 7.44
CA ILE A 37 -6.07 0.29 6.24
C ILE A 37 -6.68 -0.57 5.14
N ILE A 38 -7.02 0.05 4.01
CA ILE A 38 -7.42 -0.68 2.81
C ILE A 38 -6.18 -1.00 2.00
N VAL A 39 -6.05 -2.27 1.60
CA VAL A 39 -5.00 -2.73 0.68
C VAL A 39 -5.61 -3.01 -0.68
N GLN A 40 -5.27 -2.19 -1.67
CA GLN A 40 -5.62 -2.41 -3.06
C GLN A 40 -4.46 -3.11 -3.77
N LYS A 41 -4.57 -4.42 -3.94
CA LYS A 41 -3.59 -5.24 -4.68
C LYS A 41 -3.75 -5.11 -6.19
N ASP A 42 -5.00 -4.95 -6.66
CA ASP A 42 -5.35 -4.85 -8.08
C ASP A 42 -5.60 -3.40 -8.51
N HIS A 43 -4.67 -2.85 -9.29
CA HIS A 43 -4.71 -1.50 -9.88
C HIS A 43 -3.75 -1.40 -11.08
N ASN A 44 -3.85 -0.31 -11.84
CA ASN A 44 -3.06 -0.11 -13.05
C ASN A 44 -1.72 0.62 -12.84
N THR A 45 -1.39 1.04 -11.62
CA THR A 45 -0.09 1.66 -11.30
C THR A 45 1.05 0.65 -11.39
N ARG A 46 2.16 1.03 -12.04
CA ARG A 46 3.41 0.25 -12.15
C ARG A 46 4.61 1.17 -11.94
N PHE A 47 5.63 0.66 -11.27
CA PHE A 47 6.87 1.39 -10.98
C PHE A 47 8.08 0.70 -11.58
N PHE A 48 9.01 1.49 -12.09
CA PHE A 48 10.19 1.01 -12.79
C PHE A 48 11.41 1.83 -12.41
N ILE A 49 12.53 1.16 -12.19
CA ILE A 49 13.83 1.80 -11.98
C ILE A 49 14.59 1.81 -13.30
N LYS A 50 15.21 2.95 -13.64
CA LYS A 50 16.11 3.04 -14.79
C LYS A 50 17.33 2.16 -14.55
N TYR A 51 17.64 1.28 -15.48
CA TYR A 51 18.83 0.45 -15.40
C TYR A 51 20.07 1.35 -15.56
N SER A 52 20.93 1.38 -14.54
CA SER A 52 22.09 2.28 -14.48
C SER A 52 23.42 1.59 -14.79
N ASN A 53 23.43 0.28 -15.02
CA ASN A 53 24.67 -0.46 -15.23
C ASN A 53 25.09 -0.39 -16.72
N ASN A 54 26.16 0.33 -17.02
CA ASN A 54 26.73 0.44 -18.37
C ASN A 54 27.58 -0.79 -18.79
N ARG A 55 27.59 -1.87 -17.98
CA ARG A 55 28.38 -3.06 -18.30
C ARG A 55 27.72 -3.83 -19.45
N SER A 56 28.56 -4.11 -20.44
CA SER A 56 28.26 -4.81 -21.69
C SER A 56 27.41 -6.05 -21.47
N ARG A 57 26.48 -6.26 -22.41
CA ARG A 57 25.68 -7.46 -22.69
C ARG A 57 25.66 -8.54 -21.60
N SER A 58 24.46 -8.91 -21.16
CA SER A 58 24.20 -10.08 -20.32
C SER A 58 24.96 -11.32 -20.84
N ARG A 59 25.21 -12.32 -19.99
CA ARG A 59 26.00 -13.53 -20.32
C ARG A 59 25.50 -14.28 -21.57
N ASP A 60 24.26 -14.02 -21.98
CA ASP A 60 23.56 -14.51 -23.17
C ASP A 60 23.64 -13.59 -24.41
N GLY A 61 24.44 -12.51 -24.35
CA GLY A 61 24.64 -11.56 -25.45
C GLY A 61 23.54 -10.49 -25.60
N ARG A 62 22.50 -10.51 -24.76
CA ARG A 62 21.37 -9.58 -24.87
C ARG A 62 21.75 -8.18 -24.32
N PRO A 63 21.28 -7.11 -24.96
CA PRO A 63 21.44 -5.77 -24.40
C PRO A 63 20.75 -5.70 -23.03
N PRO A 64 21.31 -4.97 -22.06
CA PRO A 64 20.65 -4.80 -20.77
C PRO A 64 19.28 -4.15 -20.94
N PRO A 65 18.30 -4.48 -20.07
CA PRO A 65 16.99 -3.86 -20.13
C PRO A 65 17.11 -2.37 -19.81
N LYS A 66 16.24 -1.54 -20.40
CA LYS A 66 16.19 -0.09 -20.10
C LYS A 66 15.66 0.19 -18.69
N TYR A 67 14.78 -0.69 -18.20
CA TYR A 67 14.11 -0.58 -16.91
C TYR A 67 14.05 -1.94 -16.20
N ILE A 68 14.03 -1.91 -14.88
CA ILE A 68 13.85 -3.09 -14.02
C ILE A 68 12.73 -2.85 -13.00
N ASN A 69 12.18 -3.94 -12.46
CA ASN A 69 11.22 -3.89 -11.35
C ASN A 69 11.83 -3.20 -10.12
N MET A 70 10.97 -2.55 -9.32
CA MET A 70 11.35 -2.07 -7.99
C MET A 70 11.83 -3.24 -7.12
N PRO A 71 12.82 -3.03 -6.23
CA PRO A 71 13.24 -4.04 -5.27
C PRO A 71 12.11 -4.35 -4.27
N ILE A 72 12.19 -5.52 -3.66
CA ILE A 72 11.33 -5.90 -2.54
C ILE A 72 11.57 -4.91 -1.38
N GLY A 73 10.51 -4.51 -0.70
CA GLY A 73 10.56 -3.54 0.40
C GLY A 73 10.54 -2.08 -0.06
N ALA A 74 10.51 -1.80 -1.36
CA ALA A 74 10.40 -0.42 -1.84
C ALA A 74 9.06 0.21 -1.44
N VAL A 75 9.13 1.37 -0.81
CA VAL A 75 7.99 2.23 -0.43
C VAL A 75 7.97 3.46 -1.33
N ILE A 76 6.77 3.87 -1.76
CA ILE A 76 6.55 5.12 -2.49
C ILE A 76 5.40 5.90 -1.84
N ASP A 77 5.71 7.09 -1.32
CA ASP A 77 4.88 7.88 -0.40
C ASP A 77 4.83 9.39 -0.71
N THR A 78 5.55 9.88 -1.73
CA THR A 78 5.83 11.32 -1.89
C THR A 78 5.26 11.96 -3.16
N THR A 79 5.19 11.24 -4.29
CA THR A 79 4.92 11.90 -5.61
C THR A 79 3.59 11.50 -6.25
N ILE A 80 3.10 10.28 -6.04
CA ILE A 80 1.88 9.76 -6.68
C ILE A 80 0.81 9.33 -5.67
N VAL A 81 0.83 9.94 -4.50
CA VAL A 81 -0.13 9.70 -3.43
C VAL A 81 -1.01 10.94 -3.23
N HIS A 82 -2.19 10.76 -2.65
CA HIS A 82 -3.11 11.86 -2.41
C HIS A 82 -2.54 12.80 -1.33
N SER A 83 -2.55 14.12 -1.56
CA SER A 83 -1.89 15.10 -0.68
C SER A 83 -2.41 15.15 0.75
N ASN A 84 -3.60 14.62 0.99
CA ASN A 84 -4.33 14.76 2.26
C ASN A 84 -4.49 13.45 3.04
N ASN A 85 -4.13 12.29 2.47
CA ASN A 85 -4.29 10.99 3.11
C ASN A 85 -2.94 10.29 3.22
N THR A 86 -2.69 9.62 4.34
CA THR A 86 -1.51 8.77 4.55
C THR A 86 -1.65 7.50 3.70
N ASN A 87 -1.35 7.62 2.41
CA ASN A 87 -1.38 6.50 1.48
C ASN A 87 0.03 6.26 0.94
N PHE A 88 0.36 5.00 0.65
CA PHE A 88 1.66 4.64 0.10
C PHE A 88 1.57 3.36 -0.73
N TYR A 89 2.48 3.21 -1.68
CA TYR A 89 2.71 1.95 -2.37
C TYR A 89 3.82 1.18 -1.69
N LEU A 90 3.63 -0.13 -1.49
CA LEU A 90 4.68 -1.03 -1.00
C LEU A 90 4.85 -2.22 -1.93
N ASN A 91 6.07 -2.44 -2.37
CA ASN A 91 6.43 -3.64 -3.12
C ASN A 91 6.87 -4.75 -2.17
N SER A 92 5.94 -5.58 -1.71
CA SER A 92 6.21 -6.62 -0.71
C SER A 92 6.77 -7.93 -1.27
N HIS A 93 6.85 -8.10 -2.59
CA HIS A 93 7.23 -9.37 -3.21
C HIS A 93 8.13 -9.19 -4.44
N ASN A 94 8.72 -10.29 -4.87
CA ASN A 94 9.50 -10.37 -6.10
C ASN A 94 8.63 -10.93 -7.24
N ALA A 95 8.35 -10.17 -8.28
CA ALA A 95 7.82 -10.74 -9.52
C ALA A 95 8.98 -11.30 -10.35
N TYR A 96 9.02 -12.63 -10.43
CA TYR A 96 10.04 -13.38 -11.15
C TYR A 96 9.95 -13.21 -12.69
N GLN A 97 8.73 -13.11 -13.24
CA GLN A 97 8.49 -13.04 -14.68
C GLN A 97 7.63 -11.87 -15.14
N ASN A 98 6.88 -11.24 -14.23
CA ASN A 98 5.97 -10.15 -14.55
C ASN A 98 6.48 -8.81 -14.02
N VAL A 99 5.86 -7.73 -14.46
CA VAL A 99 6.09 -6.41 -13.86
C VAL A 99 5.52 -6.41 -12.44
N ASN A 100 6.29 -5.93 -11.48
CA ASN A 100 5.80 -5.75 -10.11
C ASN A 100 4.59 -4.80 -10.10
N GLN A 101 3.56 -5.21 -9.37
CA GLN A 101 2.41 -4.37 -9.03
C GLN A 101 2.44 -4.17 -7.51
N PRO A 102 3.15 -3.13 -7.02
CA PRO A 102 3.21 -2.82 -5.59
C PRO A 102 1.81 -2.57 -5.08
N SER A 103 1.45 -3.07 -3.90
CA SER A 103 0.10 -2.87 -3.37
C SER A 103 -0.08 -1.43 -2.89
N TYR A 104 -1.25 -0.85 -3.12
CA TYR A 104 -1.58 0.50 -2.67
C TYR A 104 -2.31 0.45 -1.33
N TYR A 105 -1.75 1.12 -0.33
CA TYR A 105 -2.28 1.17 1.03
C TYR A 105 -2.96 2.51 1.24
N HIS A 106 -4.19 2.46 1.75
CA HIS A 106 -4.96 3.63 2.12
C HIS A 106 -5.30 3.58 3.60
N VAL A 107 -4.73 4.50 4.38
CA VAL A 107 -5.09 4.64 5.78
C VAL A 107 -6.36 5.49 5.87
N LEU A 108 -7.47 4.88 6.30
CA LEU A 108 -8.74 5.58 6.48
C LEU A 108 -9.00 6.00 7.94
N LEU A 109 -8.43 5.28 8.90
CA LEU A 109 -8.45 5.60 10.33
C LEU A 109 -7.09 5.27 10.94
N ASN A 110 -6.58 6.12 11.84
CA ASN A 110 -5.30 5.91 12.53
C ASN A 110 -5.35 6.52 13.93
N GLU A 111 -5.92 5.80 14.89
CA GLU A 111 -6.03 6.29 16.28
C GLU A 111 -4.79 6.03 17.12
N ILE A 112 -3.93 5.11 16.68
CA ILE A 112 -2.64 4.82 17.32
C ILE A 112 -1.53 5.77 16.83
N GLU A 113 -1.87 6.72 15.95
CA GLU A 113 -0.96 7.73 15.43
C GLU A 113 0.31 7.14 14.77
N LEU A 114 0.15 6.04 14.01
CA LEU A 114 1.26 5.48 13.24
C LEU A 114 1.84 6.54 12.30
N THR A 115 3.16 6.71 12.38
CA THR A 115 3.95 7.47 11.42
C THR A 115 4.37 6.57 10.26
N ALA A 116 4.77 7.19 9.14
CA ALA A 116 5.17 6.48 7.92
C ALA A 116 6.64 6.04 7.91
N ASP A 117 7.34 6.12 9.05
CA ASP A 117 8.79 5.92 9.20
C ASP A 117 9.20 4.45 9.44
#